data_AF-A0A4P7N512-F1
#
_entry.id   AF-A0A4P7N512-F1
#
_cell.length_a   1.000
_cell.length_b   1.000
_cell.length_c   1.000
_cell.angle_alpha   90.00
_cell.angle_beta   90.00
_cell.angle_gamma   90.00
#
_symmetry.space_group_name_H-M   'P 1'
#
loop_
_entity.id
_entity.type
_entity.pdbx_description
1 polymer ?
#
loop_
_entity_poly.entity_id
_entity_poly.type
_entity_poly.pdbx_seq_one_letter_code
_entity_poly.pdbx_strand_id
1 'polypeptide(L)'
;MAVAAHLKNFGAVRYGPPAAAFRKAAVVCVGSSATYAAEAWYNPAHKQKGFFKILNKPLVLAVRAIFPAYKTTPSSTIFRDAGLPSARVALAYTRLKYGARLRFADKGHPFVNRLRETPRARNSGHSATTLQTVAQLLPRIRRLELRAPRNAPDFRIDPTGGVPKEETARRFIEWLDMVLSNNIVIYTDGSEKHENNCVQIGYGWAVFRAGLEFAAGSAFITPESHVFDAEAIGALKGL
;
A
#
# COMPACT_ATOMS: atom_id res chain seq x y z
N MET A 1 -27.99 9.87 3.14
CA MET A 1 -28.53 11.11 2.54
C MET A 1 -27.97 12.36 3.20
N ALA A 2 -27.94 12.44 4.54
CA ALA A 2 -27.42 13.60 5.29
C ALA A 2 -26.03 14.08 4.81
N VAL A 3 -25.05 13.18 4.67
CA VAL A 3 -23.68 13.51 4.23
C VAL A 3 -23.63 14.24 2.89
N ALA A 4 -24.41 13.78 1.90
CA ALA A 4 -24.45 14.43 0.58
C ALA A 4 -25.16 15.80 0.61
N ALA A 5 -26.15 15.96 1.49
CA ALA A 5 -26.80 17.26 1.71
C ALA A 5 -25.86 18.25 2.40
N HIS A 6 -25.09 17.83 3.40
CA HIS A 6 -24.08 18.66 4.03
C HIS A 6 -23.02 19.14 3.02
N LEU A 7 -22.52 18.24 2.16
CA LEU A 7 -21.59 18.63 1.09
C LEU A 7 -22.20 19.67 0.15
N LYS A 8 -23.47 19.53 -0.22
CA LYS A 8 -24.15 20.52 -1.04
C LYS A 8 -24.26 21.88 -0.34
N ASN A 9 -24.55 21.90 0.97
CA ASN A 9 -24.64 23.15 1.72
C ASN A 9 -23.29 23.87 1.81
N PHE A 10 -22.18 23.15 1.92
CA PHE A 10 -20.83 23.73 1.84
C PHE A 10 -20.51 24.35 0.48
N GLY A 11 -21.16 23.91 -0.60
CA GLY A 11 -20.99 24.49 -1.93
C GLY A 11 -21.83 25.75 -2.18
N ALA A 12 -22.78 26.06 -1.28
CA ALA A 12 -23.72 27.16 -1.42
C ALA A 12 -23.21 28.50 -0.83
N VAL A 13 -21.91 28.62 -0.57
CA VAL A 13 -21.27 29.83 -0.02
C VAL A 13 -20.42 30.55 -1.05
N ARG A 14 -20.28 31.87 -0.91
CA ARG A 14 -19.58 32.77 -1.85
C ARG A 14 -18.12 32.38 -2.13
N TYR A 15 -17.45 31.73 -1.17
CA TYR A 15 -16.08 31.22 -1.27
C TYR A 15 -16.05 29.74 -0.89
N GLY A 16 -16.77 28.92 -1.65
CA GLY A 16 -16.80 27.48 -1.44
C GLY A 16 -15.44 26.81 -1.70
N PRO A 17 -15.22 25.61 -1.13
CA PRO A 17 -14.06 24.77 -1.44
C PRO A 17 -13.89 24.54 -2.95
N PRO A 18 -12.66 24.32 -3.43
CA PRO A 18 -12.42 24.03 -4.85
C PRO A 18 -13.09 22.70 -5.25
N ALA A 19 -13.50 22.60 -6.52
CA ALA A 19 -14.17 21.41 -7.06
C ALA A 19 -13.37 20.10 -6.84
N ALA A 20 -12.04 20.17 -6.88
CA ALA A 20 -11.17 19.03 -6.59
C ALA A 20 -11.33 18.51 -5.14
N ALA A 21 -11.43 19.42 -4.16
CA ALA A 21 -11.66 19.06 -2.76
C ALA A 21 -13.06 18.46 -2.57
N PHE A 22 -14.09 19.05 -3.20
CA PHE A 22 -15.44 18.47 -3.18
C PHE A 22 -15.50 17.08 -3.81
N ARG A 23 -14.79 16.87 -4.92
CA ARG A 23 -14.70 15.55 -5.55
C ARG A 23 -14.07 14.53 -4.60
N LYS A 24 -12.98 14.91 -3.93
CA LYS A 24 -12.33 14.05 -2.92
C LYS A 24 -13.30 13.73 -1.78
N ALA A 25 -13.99 14.72 -1.24
CA ALA A 25 -14.97 14.54 -0.17
C ALA A 25 -16.18 13.67 -0.61
N ALA A 26 -16.66 13.84 -1.85
CA ALA A 26 -17.74 13.03 -2.40
C ALA A 26 -17.34 11.55 -2.51
N VAL A 27 -16.12 11.26 -2.98
CA VAL A 27 -15.59 9.88 -3.05
C VAL A 27 -15.44 9.29 -1.64
N VAL A 28 -14.76 10.02 -0.75
CA VAL A 28 -14.36 9.51 0.57
C VAL A 28 -15.55 9.39 1.52
N CYS A 29 -16.51 10.31 1.49
CA CYS A 29 -17.62 10.33 2.44
C CYS A 29 -18.87 9.67 1.86
N VAL A 30 -19.31 10.09 0.67
CA VAL A 30 -20.56 9.59 0.07
C VAL A 30 -20.34 8.25 -0.62
N GLY A 31 -19.25 8.12 -1.37
CA GLY A 31 -18.89 6.88 -2.06
C GLY A 31 -18.61 5.72 -1.11
N SER A 32 -17.86 5.95 -0.03
CA SER A 32 -17.60 4.94 1.00
C SER A 32 -18.89 4.48 1.70
N SER A 33 -19.75 5.44 2.09
CA SER A 33 -21.04 5.13 2.72
C SER A 33 -21.97 4.37 1.77
N ALA A 34 -22.01 4.76 0.49
CA ALA A 34 -22.86 4.12 -0.51
C ALA A 34 -22.41 2.70 -0.89
N THR A 35 -21.11 2.41 -0.74
CA THR A 35 -20.52 1.10 -1.06
C THR A 35 -20.20 0.28 0.19
N TYR A 36 -20.61 0.75 1.37
CA TYR A 36 -20.37 0.07 2.63
C TYR A 36 -20.97 -1.33 2.63
N ALA A 37 -20.17 -2.30 3.08
CA ALA A 37 -20.51 -3.72 3.12
C ALA A 37 -21.02 -4.30 1.78
N ALA A 38 -20.76 -3.65 0.64
CA ALA A 38 -21.19 -4.15 -0.68
C ALA A 38 -20.73 -5.59 -0.93
N GLU A 39 -19.57 -5.97 -0.38
CA GLU A 39 -19.01 -7.32 -0.44
C GLU A 39 -19.97 -8.40 0.09
N ALA A 40 -20.86 -8.05 1.04
CA ALA A 40 -21.81 -8.99 1.66
C ALA A 40 -23.16 -9.09 0.92
N TRP A 41 -23.72 -7.95 0.49
CA TRP A 41 -25.10 -7.90 -0.02
C TRP A 41 -25.21 -7.66 -1.54
N TYR A 42 -24.16 -7.17 -2.20
CA TYR A 42 -24.22 -6.86 -3.63
C TYR A 42 -23.99 -8.12 -4.47
N ASN A 43 -25.03 -8.52 -5.22
CA ASN A 43 -24.97 -9.65 -6.13
C ASN A 43 -25.63 -9.29 -7.47
N PRO A 44 -24.87 -9.24 -8.58
CA PRO A 44 -25.41 -8.91 -9.90
C PRO A 44 -26.39 -9.96 -10.42
N ALA A 45 -26.41 -11.18 -9.87
CA ALA A 45 -27.38 -12.21 -10.21
C ALA A 45 -28.82 -11.84 -9.79
N HIS A 46 -28.98 -10.96 -8.80
CA HIS A 46 -30.29 -10.51 -8.35
C HIS A 46 -30.69 -9.17 -8.99
N LYS A 47 -31.98 -9.01 -9.30
CA LYS A 47 -32.52 -7.75 -9.85
C LYS A 47 -32.57 -6.67 -8.76
N GLN A 48 -31.50 -5.90 -8.60
CA GLN A 48 -31.37 -4.85 -7.57
C GLN A 48 -31.70 -3.42 -8.08
N LYS A 49 -32.60 -3.28 -9.07
CA LYS A 49 -32.92 -1.98 -9.70
C LYS A 49 -33.39 -0.91 -8.69
N GLY A 50 -34.16 -1.30 -7.68
CA GLY A 50 -34.62 -0.39 -6.62
C GLY A 50 -33.47 0.20 -5.79
N PHE A 51 -32.54 -0.65 -5.36
CA PHE A 51 -31.36 -0.24 -4.60
C PHE A 51 -30.47 0.72 -5.38
N PHE A 52 -30.23 0.47 -6.68
CA PHE A 52 -29.46 1.41 -7.50
C PHE A 52 -30.13 2.79 -7.59
N LYS A 53 -31.47 2.85 -7.70
CA LYS A 53 -32.19 4.13 -7.68
C LYS A 53 -32.01 4.86 -6.34
N ILE A 54 -32.07 4.13 -5.23
CA ILE A 54 -31.86 4.71 -3.88
C ILE A 54 -30.44 5.23 -3.72
N LEU A 55 -29.43 4.46 -4.12
CA LEU A 55 -28.01 4.83 -4.00
C LEU A 55 -27.57 5.93 -4.97
N ASN A 56 -28.18 6.01 -6.15
CA ASN A 56 -27.86 7.08 -7.10
C ASN A 56 -28.36 8.45 -6.62
N LYS A 57 -29.42 8.55 -5.82
CA LYS A 57 -29.92 9.83 -5.28
C LYS A 57 -28.84 10.62 -4.51
N PRO A 58 -28.19 10.08 -3.46
CA PRO A 58 -27.13 10.79 -2.75
C PRO A 58 -25.90 11.03 -3.62
N LEU A 59 -25.57 10.12 -4.55
CA LEU A 59 -24.42 10.30 -5.44
C LEU A 59 -24.64 11.46 -6.42
N VAL A 60 -25.81 11.56 -7.07
CA VAL A 60 -26.14 12.70 -7.93
C VAL A 60 -26.16 14.00 -7.14
N LEU A 61 -26.65 13.97 -5.90
CA LEU A 61 -26.62 15.14 -5.02
C LEU A 61 -25.19 15.59 -4.72
N ALA A 62 -24.29 14.65 -4.42
CA ALA A 62 -22.88 14.93 -4.18
C ALA A 62 -22.17 15.46 -5.44
N VAL A 63 -22.48 14.91 -6.61
CA VAL A 63 -21.89 15.41 -7.86
C VAL A 63 -22.32 16.85 -8.15
N ARG A 64 -23.59 17.17 -7.91
CA ARG A 64 -24.11 18.54 -8.06
C ARG A 64 -23.53 19.54 -7.05
N ALA A 65 -22.84 19.07 -6.00
CA ALA A 65 -22.07 19.92 -5.11
C ALA A 65 -20.67 20.23 -5.66
N ILE A 66 -20.13 19.40 -6.56
CA ILE A 66 -18.81 19.59 -7.18
C ILE A 66 -18.85 20.69 -8.23
N PHE A 67 -19.87 20.66 -9.09
CA PHE A 67 -20.09 21.67 -10.11
C PHE A 67 -21.59 21.94 -10.29
N PRO A 68 -21.98 23.18 -10.64
CA PRO A 68 -23.37 23.53 -10.88
C PRO A 68 -23.89 22.79 -12.11
N ALA A 69 -24.96 21.99 -11.94
CA ALA A 69 -25.64 21.31 -13.03
C ALA A 69 -27.16 21.45 -12.89
N TYR A 70 -27.86 21.60 -14.00
CA TYR A 70 -29.32 21.72 -13.99
C TYR A 70 -29.99 20.45 -13.45
N LYS A 71 -31.19 20.62 -12.88
CA LYS A 71 -31.99 19.50 -12.38
C LYS A 71 -32.35 18.51 -13.50
N THR A 72 -32.53 19.03 -14.72
CA THR A 72 -32.87 18.30 -15.94
C THR A 72 -31.68 17.60 -16.59
N THR A 73 -30.44 17.89 -16.19
CA THR A 73 -29.25 17.25 -16.77
C THR A 73 -29.28 15.74 -16.47
N PRO A 74 -29.10 14.88 -17.49
CA PRO A 74 -29.09 13.43 -17.33
C PRO A 74 -28.02 12.97 -16.33
N SER A 75 -28.36 12.02 -15.45
CA SER A 75 -27.42 11.55 -14.43
C SER A 75 -26.14 10.94 -15.01
N SER A 76 -26.22 10.29 -16.18
CA SER A 76 -25.06 9.73 -16.87
C SER A 76 -24.03 10.80 -17.26
N THR A 77 -24.50 11.96 -17.75
CA THR A 77 -23.66 13.10 -18.11
C THR A 77 -23.00 13.68 -16.87
N ILE A 78 -23.79 13.92 -15.81
CA ILE A 78 -23.29 14.45 -14.54
C ILE A 78 -22.17 13.57 -13.95
N PHE A 79 -22.36 12.24 -13.95
CA PHE A 79 -21.34 11.30 -13.47
C PHE A 79 -20.06 11.32 -14.31
N ARG A 80 -20.21 11.37 -15.64
CA ARG A 80 -19.09 11.44 -16.57
C ARG A 80 -18.25 12.70 -16.32
N ASP A 81 -18.90 13.85 -16.22
CA ASP A 81 -18.23 15.15 -16.13
C ASP A 81 -17.53 15.35 -14.78
N ALA A 82 -18.09 14.81 -13.68
CA ALA A 82 -17.38 14.79 -12.39
C ALA A 82 -16.27 13.74 -12.29
N GLY A 83 -16.16 12.84 -13.28
CA GLY A 83 -15.27 11.68 -13.19
C GLY A 83 -15.59 10.81 -11.97
N LEU A 84 -16.88 10.61 -11.68
CA LEU A 84 -17.38 9.77 -10.58
C LEU A 84 -18.24 8.61 -11.10
N PRO A 85 -18.11 7.40 -10.53
CA PRO A 85 -18.88 6.26 -10.97
C PRO A 85 -20.35 6.35 -10.50
N SER A 86 -21.27 5.85 -11.32
CA SER A 86 -22.65 5.55 -10.87
C SER A 86 -22.64 4.45 -9.80
N ALA A 87 -23.73 4.32 -9.01
CA ALA A 87 -23.82 3.29 -7.97
C ALA A 87 -23.53 1.88 -8.48
N ARG A 88 -24.06 1.53 -9.67
CA ARG A 88 -23.84 0.22 -10.29
C ARG A 88 -22.36 -0.05 -10.56
N VAL A 89 -21.66 0.94 -11.10
CA VAL A 89 -20.23 0.83 -11.44
C VAL A 89 -19.39 0.79 -10.17
N ALA A 90 -19.71 1.63 -9.19
CA ALA A 90 -19.02 1.66 -7.90
C ALA A 90 -19.13 0.31 -7.17
N LEU A 91 -20.32 -0.29 -7.13
CA LEU A 91 -20.55 -1.59 -6.50
C LEU A 91 -19.86 -2.74 -7.26
N ALA A 92 -19.90 -2.72 -8.60
CA ALA A 92 -19.18 -3.69 -9.41
C ALA A 92 -17.66 -3.60 -9.19
N TYR A 93 -17.14 -2.39 -9.09
CA TYR A 93 -15.73 -2.15 -8.80
C TYR A 93 -15.33 -2.61 -7.39
N THR A 94 -16.14 -2.31 -6.36
CA THR A 94 -15.92 -2.82 -5.00
C THR A 94 -15.95 -4.35 -4.96
N ARG A 95 -16.87 -4.98 -5.69
CA ARG A 95 -16.93 -6.45 -5.82
C ARG A 95 -15.65 -7.02 -6.45
N LEU A 96 -15.12 -6.37 -7.48
CA LEU A 96 -13.87 -6.78 -8.12
C LEU A 96 -12.67 -6.63 -7.16
N LYS A 97 -12.58 -5.50 -6.45
CA LYS A 97 -11.57 -5.28 -5.40
C LYS A 97 -11.62 -6.36 -4.33
N TYR A 98 -12.81 -6.73 -3.88
CA TYR A 98 -12.98 -7.79 -2.91
C TYR A 98 -12.50 -9.15 -3.43
N GLY A 99 -12.84 -9.48 -4.69
CA GLY A 99 -12.33 -10.68 -5.36
C GLY A 99 -10.81 -10.71 -5.42
N ALA A 100 -10.17 -9.56 -5.72
CA ALA A 100 -8.71 -9.44 -5.70
C ALA A 100 -8.14 -9.69 -4.29
N ARG A 101 -8.70 -9.05 -3.26
CA ARG A 101 -8.30 -9.25 -1.86
C ARG A 101 -8.40 -10.71 -1.44
N LEU A 102 -9.48 -11.40 -1.79
CA LEU A 102 -9.66 -12.83 -1.51
C LEU A 102 -8.62 -13.72 -2.22
N ARG A 103 -8.18 -13.33 -3.41
CA ARG A 103 -7.12 -14.06 -4.15
C ARG A 103 -5.73 -13.84 -3.55
N PHE A 104 -5.43 -12.62 -3.13
CA PHE A 104 -4.15 -12.25 -2.51
C PHE A 104 -4.05 -12.59 -1.02
N ALA A 105 -5.17 -12.89 -0.37
CA ALA A 105 -5.18 -13.29 1.04
C ALA A 105 -4.25 -14.47 1.32
N ASP A 106 -3.57 -14.41 2.47
CA ASP A 106 -2.63 -15.43 2.92
C ASP A 106 -3.27 -16.82 3.04
N LYS A 107 -2.45 -17.87 2.95
CA LYS A 107 -2.89 -19.27 3.11
C LYS A 107 -3.63 -19.52 4.43
N GLY A 108 -3.25 -18.85 5.52
CA GLY A 108 -3.88 -18.97 6.84
C GLY A 108 -5.18 -18.17 7.02
N HIS A 109 -5.60 -17.36 6.04
CA HIS A 109 -6.76 -16.48 6.18
C HIS A 109 -8.07 -17.30 6.33
N PRO A 110 -8.99 -16.98 7.27
CA PRO A 110 -10.20 -17.78 7.50
C PRO A 110 -11.10 -17.91 6.27
N PHE A 111 -11.21 -16.85 5.46
CA PHE A 111 -11.98 -16.89 4.20
C PHE A 111 -11.34 -17.79 3.12
N VAL A 112 -10.03 -18.02 3.16
CA VAL A 112 -9.37 -18.91 2.19
C VAL A 112 -9.82 -20.35 2.37
N ASN A 113 -10.05 -20.80 3.60
CA ASN A 113 -10.57 -22.14 3.86
C ASN A 113 -11.98 -22.32 3.30
N ARG A 114 -12.84 -21.31 3.48
CA ARG A 114 -14.21 -21.29 2.91
C ARG A 114 -14.24 -21.24 1.38
N LEU A 115 -13.14 -20.82 0.73
CA LEU A 115 -12.99 -20.86 -0.72
C LEU A 115 -12.55 -22.22 -1.26
N ARG A 116 -11.95 -23.08 -0.42
CA ARG A 116 -11.56 -24.44 -0.79
C ARG A 116 -12.76 -25.38 -0.86
N GLU A 117 -13.81 -25.07 -0.11
CA GLU A 117 -15.10 -25.76 -0.16
C GLU A 117 -15.80 -25.46 -1.50
N THR A 118 -15.43 -26.21 -2.54
CA THR A 118 -16.24 -26.31 -3.75
C THR A 118 -17.57 -26.97 -3.39
N PRO A 119 -18.72 -26.50 -3.92
CA PRO A 119 -19.95 -27.29 -3.82
C PRO A 119 -19.70 -28.66 -4.47
N ARG A 120 -19.83 -29.71 -3.67
CA ARG A 120 -19.93 -31.08 -4.17
C ARG A 120 -21.28 -31.23 -4.88
N ALA A 121 -21.19 -31.83 -6.06
CA ALA A 121 -22.25 -32.48 -6.82
C ALA A 121 -23.38 -31.58 -7.36
N ARG A 122 -23.65 -31.80 -8.64
CA ARG A 122 -24.74 -31.30 -9.49
C ARG A 122 -26.16 -31.57 -8.94
N ASN A 123 -26.26 -32.24 -7.78
CA ASN A 123 -27.50 -32.72 -7.15
C ASN A 123 -27.67 -32.25 -5.68
N SER A 124 -26.80 -31.41 -5.12
CA SER A 124 -27.07 -30.77 -3.83
C SER A 124 -27.69 -29.39 -4.08
N GLY A 125 -28.87 -29.10 -3.52
CA GLY A 125 -29.61 -27.84 -3.73
C GLY A 125 -28.93 -26.58 -3.17
N HIS A 126 -27.61 -26.57 -3.03
CA HIS A 126 -26.83 -25.48 -2.46
C HIS A 126 -26.16 -24.65 -3.56
N SER A 127 -26.68 -23.43 -3.75
CA SER A 127 -26.07 -22.43 -4.65
C SER A 127 -24.72 -21.94 -4.09
N ALA A 128 -23.76 -21.67 -4.97
CA ALA A 128 -22.50 -21.04 -4.60
C ALA A 128 -22.74 -19.74 -3.81
N THR A 129 -21.97 -19.54 -2.73
CA THR A 129 -22.12 -18.33 -1.91
C THR A 129 -21.63 -17.08 -2.65
N THR A 130 -22.07 -15.89 -2.23
CA THR A 130 -21.57 -14.60 -2.77
C THR A 130 -20.04 -14.54 -2.70
N LEU A 131 -19.45 -15.00 -1.60
CA LEU A 131 -18.00 -15.04 -1.39
C LEU A 131 -17.29 -15.93 -2.43
N GLN A 132 -17.81 -17.14 -2.67
CA GLN A 132 -17.27 -18.07 -3.69
C GLN A 132 -17.40 -17.49 -5.10
N THR A 133 -18.56 -16.91 -5.41
CA THR A 133 -18.83 -16.29 -6.71
C THR A 133 -17.89 -15.10 -6.96
N VAL A 134 -17.61 -14.30 -5.94
CA VAL A 134 -16.70 -13.16 -6.05
C VAL A 134 -15.25 -13.61 -6.24
N ALA A 135 -14.80 -14.64 -5.52
CA ALA A 135 -13.46 -15.17 -5.71
C ALA A 135 -13.26 -15.76 -7.11
N GLN A 136 -14.31 -16.30 -7.75
CA GLN A 136 -14.25 -16.82 -9.11
C GLN A 136 -14.14 -15.73 -10.19
N LEU A 137 -14.36 -14.46 -9.87
CA LEU A 137 -14.24 -13.35 -10.84
C LEU A 137 -12.82 -13.19 -11.39
N LEU A 138 -11.81 -13.63 -10.64
CA LEU A 138 -10.41 -13.55 -11.02
C LEU A 138 -9.83 -14.96 -11.14
N PRO A 139 -8.88 -15.19 -12.05
CA PRO A 139 -8.16 -16.46 -12.12
C PRO A 139 -7.43 -16.76 -10.82
N ARG A 140 -7.00 -18.00 -10.63
CA ARG A 140 -6.12 -18.35 -9.50
C ARG A 140 -4.78 -17.63 -9.71
N ILE A 141 -4.45 -16.72 -8.80
CA ILE A 141 -3.19 -15.96 -8.81
C ILE A 141 -2.27 -16.58 -7.77
N ARG A 142 -0.96 -16.58 -8.02
CA ARG A 142 0.06 -16.96 -7.03
C ARG A 142 -0.03 -15.99 -5.85
N ARG A 143 -0.27 -16.51 -4.66
CA ARG A 143 -0.38 -15.69 -3.44
C ARG A 143 0.97 -15.07 -3.13
N LEU A 144 0.93 -13.83 -2.65
CA LEU A 144 2.07 -13.19 -2.03
C LEU A 144 2.30 -13.90 -0.70
N GLU A 145 3.36 -14.69 -0.64
CA GLU A 145 3.82 -15.26 0.62
C GLU A 145 4.68 -14.20 1.29
N LEU A 146 4.25 -13.70 2.45
CA LEU A 146 5.14 -12.97 3.34
C LEU A 146 6.20 -13.97 3.82
N ARG A 147 7.29 -14.06 3.07
CA ARG A 147 8.47 -14.74 3.57
C ARG A 147 9.09 -13.81 4.58
N ALA A 148 9.32 -14.33 5.78
CA ALA A 148 10.27 -13.69 6.69
C ALA A 148 11.54 -13.38 5.87
N PRO A 149 12.19 -12.23 6.10
CA PRO A 149 13.49 -11.98 5.48
C PRO A 149 14.32 -13.25 5.71
N ARG A 150 14.97 -13.74 4.64
CA ARG A 150 15.98 -14.79 4.76
C ARG A 150 17.17 -14.19 5.51
N ASN A 151 16.96 -13.97 6.79
CA ASN A 151 18.02 -13.92 7.76
C ASN A 151 18.69 -15.27 7.58
N ALA A 152 19.94 -15.26 7.09
CA ALA A 152 20.77 -16.45 7.16
C ALA A 152 20.65 -17.03 8.58
N PRO A 153 20.77 -18.35 8.79
CA PRO A 153 20.64 -18.98 10.11
C PRO A 153 21.42 -18.25 11.22
N ASP A 154 22.49 -17.53 10.85
CA ASP A 154 23.41 -16.85 11.75
C ASP A 154 23.10 -15.35 11.96
N PHE A 155 22.06 -14.77 11.34
CA PHE A 155 21.80 -13.31 11.37
C PHE A 155 21.40 -12.77 12.76
N ARG A 156 21.04 -13.66 13.69
CA ARG A 156 20.73 -13.30 15.10
C ARG A 156 21.88 -13.62 16.05
N ILE A 157 22.96 -14.18 15.54
CA ILE A 157 24.16 -14.43 16.31
C ILE A 157 24.97 -13.14 16.22
N ASP A 158 25.33 -12.59 17.38
CA ASP A 158 26.29 -11.50 17.43
C ASP A 158 27.57 -11.97 16.72
N PRO A 159 27.97 -11.35 15.59
CA PRO A 159 29.15 -11.76 14.84
C PRO A 159 30.44 -11.63 15.66
N THR A 160 30.41 -10.83 16.74
CA THR A 160 31.53 -10.68 17.67
C THR A 160 31.48 -11.68 18.82
N GLY A 161 30.37 -12.43 18.99
CA GLY A 161 30.22 -13.42 20.05
C GLY A 161 30.40 -12.85 21.46
N GLY A 162 30.14 -11.56 21.68
CA GLY A 162 30.38 -10.86 22.94
C GLY A 162 31.84 -10.53 23.26
N VAL A 163 32.75 -10.63 22.30
CA VAL A 163 34.18 -10.28 22.47
C VAL A 163 34.33 -8.76 22.66
N PRO A 164 35.17 -8.29 23.61
CA PRO A 164 35.38 -6.85 23.82
C PRO A 164 35.95 -6.17 22.57
N LYS A 165 35.55 -4.90 22.37
CA LYS A 165 35.87 -4.09 21.18
C LYS A 165 37.36 -4.08 20.83
N GLU A 166 38.23 -4.02 21.83
CA GLU A 166 39.70 -3.98 21.68
C GLU A 166 40.25 -5.26 21.05
N GLU A 167 39.78 -6.43 21.51
CA GLU A 167 40.19 -7.73 20.97
C GLU A 167 39.61 -7.94 19.57
N THR A 168 38.38 -7.49 19.31
CA THR A 168 37.79 -7.51 17.96
C THR A 168 38.58 -6.63 16.98
N ALA A 169 39.04 -5.46 17.42
CA ALA A 169 39.90 -4.59 16.61
C ALA A 169 41.25 -5.24 16.30
N ARG A 170 41.87 -5.91 17.27
CA ARG A 170 43.13 -6.64 17.07
C ARG A 170 42.96 -7.77 16.05
N ARG A 171 41.92 -8.58 16.18
CA ARG A 171 41.59 -9.66 15.23
C ARG A 171 41.29 -9.13 13.83
N PHE A 172 40.64 -7.97 13.74
CA PHE A 172 40.37 -7.33 12.46
C PHE A 172 41.67 -6.91 11.76
N ILE A 173 42.65 -6.34 12.49
CA ILE A 173 43.96 -5.98 11.93
C ILE A 173 44.72 -7.24 11.49
N GLU A 174 44.75 -8.29 12.32
CA GLU A 174 45.37 -9.57 11.95
C GLU A 174 44.73 -10.18 10.70
N TRP A 175 43.40 -10.09 10.56
CA TRP A 175 42.70 -10.49 9.35
C TRP A 175 43.05 -9.61 8.15
N LEU A 176 43.12 -8.28 8.33
CA LEU A 176 43.46 -7.33 7.28
C LEU A 176 44.83 -7.65 6.68
N ASP A 177 45.81 -8.04 7.51
CA ASP A 177 47.15 -8.44 7.08
C ASP A 177 47.15 -9.75 6.26
N MET A 178 46.16 -10.62 6.46
CA MET A 178 45.97 -11.85 5.67
C MET A 178 45.24 -11.62 4.34
N VAL A 179 44.62 -10.45 4.15
CA VAL A 179 43.88 -10.14 2.92
C VAL A 179 44.88 -9.98 1.76
N LEU A 180 44.72 -10.83 0.73
CA LEU A 180 45.54 -10.75 -0.48
C LEU A 180 45.45 -9.35 -1.12
N SER A 181 46.56 -8.87 -1.67
CA SER A 181 46.67 -7.55 -2.31
C SER A 181 45.72 -7.33 -3.50
N ASN A 182 45.16 -8.41 -4.06
CA ASN A 182 44.17 -8.34 -5.13
C ASN A 182 42.73 -8.13 -4.64
N ASN A 183 42.48 -8.32 -3.33
CA ASN A 183 41.16 -8.11 -2.75
C ASN A 183 40.94 -6.63 -2.43
N ILE A 184 39.66 -6.25 -2.46
CA ILE A 184 39.21 -4.91 -2.17
C ILE A 184 38.52 -4.93 -0.80
N VAL A 185 38.89 -4.02 0.08
CA VAL A 185 38.26 -3.83 1.39
C VAL A 185 37.48 -2.53 1.35
N ILE A 186 36.18 -2.60 1.61
CA ILE A 186 35.28 -1.45 1.61
C ILE A 186 34.87 -1.20 3.06
N TYR A 187 35.10 0.01 3.54
CA TYR A 187 34.58 0.49 4.81
C TYR A 187 33.37 1.37 4.53
N THR A 188 32.28 1.13 5.24
CA THR A 188 31.05 1.91 5.10
C THR A 188 30.55 2.31 6.47
N ASP A 189 30.05 3.52 6.59
CA ASP A 189 29.52 4.05 7.84
C ASP A 189 28.29 4.94 7.60
N GLY A 190 27.42 4.98 8.59
CA GLY A 190 26.19 5.78 8.61
C GLY A 190 26.16 6.62 9.87
N SER A 191 25.83 7.91 9.73
CA SER A 191 25.79 8.84 10.86
C SER A 191 24.47 9.61 10.90
N GLU A 192 24.01 9.87 12.11
CA GLU A 192 22.87 10.73 12.40
C GLU A 192 23.30 11.81 13.39
N LYS A 193 23.03 13.07 13.04
CA LYS A 193 23.30 14.23 13.88
C LYS A 193 22.02 14.99 14.13
N HIS A 194 21.74 15.26 15.41
CA HIS A 194 20.63 16.11 15.83
C HIS A 194 21.17 17.51 16.18
N GLU A 195 20.77 18.52 15.42
CA GLU A 195 21.18 19.90 15.68
C GLU A 195 20.01 20.86 15.39
N ASN A 196 19.67 21.74 16.33
CA ASN A 196 18.61 22.75 16.21
C ASN A 196 17.25 22.20 15.70
N ASN A 197 16.75 21.10 16.29
CA ASN A 197 15.53 20.39 15.86
C ASN A 197 15.54 19.86 14.41
N CYS A 198 16.70 19.86 13.74
CA CYS A 198 16.90 19.24 12.44
C CYS A 198 17.70 17.95 12.61
N VAL A 199 17.27 16.89 11.93
CA VAL A 199 17.99 15.63 11.85
C VAL A 199 18.76 15.63 10.53
N GLN A 200 20.07 15.51 10.61
CA GLN A 200 20.94 15.34 9.44
C GLN A 200 21.45 13.91 9.42
N ILE A 201 21.22 13.24 8.31
CA ILE A 201 21.56 11.83 8.15
C ILE A 201 22.47 11.74 6.93
N GLY A 202 23.62 11.10 7.11
CA GLY A 202 24.61 10.97 6.05
C GLY A 202 25.25 9.59 6.06
N TYR A 203 25.66 9.16 4.88
CA TYR A 203 26.44 7.94 4.69
C TYR A 203 27.81 8.28 4.13
N GLY A 204 28.77 7.40 4.39
CA GLY A 204 30.12 7.46 3.84
C GLY A 204 30.62 6.07 3.48
N TRP A 205 31.51 6.01 2.50
CA TRP A 205 32.25 4.80 2.16
C TRP A 205 33.66 5.15 1.70
N ALA A 206 34.60 4.25 1.97
CA ALA A 206 35.98 4.34 1.53
C ALA A 206 36.49 2.95 1.12
N VAL A 207 37.23 2.89 0.02
CA VAL A 207 37.66 1.63 -0.60
C VAL A 207 39.17 1.57 -0.65
N PHE A 208 39.70 0.47 -0.15
CA PHE A 208 41.12 0.20 -0.06
C PHE A 208 41.49 -1.03 -0.89
N ARG A 209 42.66 -0.98 -1.51
CA ARG A 209 43.29 -2.13 -2.16
C ARG A 209 44.77 -2.15 -1.78
N ALA A 210 45.24 -3.29 -1.28
CA ALA A 210 46.61 -3.43 -0.77
C ALA A 210 47.01 -2.32 0.24
N GLY A 211 46.07 -1.91 1.10
CA GLY A 211 46.28 -0.84 2.09
C GLY A 211 46.25 0.58 1.56
N LEU A 212 46.09 0.80 0.24
CA LEU A 212 45.97 2.11 -0.36
C LEU A 212 44.50 2.46 -0.64
N GLU A 213 44.08 3.65 -0.22
CA GLU A 213 42.78 4.20 -0.57
C GLU A 213 42.75 4.55 -2.06
N PHE A 214 41.75 4.07 -2.80
CA PHE A 214 41.61 4.41 -4.22
C PHE A 214 40.30 5.10 -4.57
N ALA A 215 39.27 5.02 -3.71
CA ALA A 215 38.01 5.71 -3.92
C ALA A 215 37.28 5.92 -2.58
N ALA A 216 36.62 7.07 -2.44
CA ALA A 216 35.74 7.36 -1.32
C ALA A 216 34.58 8.24 -1.77
N GLY A 217 33.50 8.23 -1.00
CA GLY A 217 32.34 9.07 -1.25
C GLY A 217 31.46 9.21 -0.02
N SER A 218 30.76 10.33 0.08
CA SER A 218 29.78 10.58 1.13
C SER A 218 28.65 11.48 0.61
N ALA A 219 27.46 11.33 1.20
CA ALA A 219 26.33 12.20 0.89
C ALA A 219 25.30 12.20 2.03
N PHE A 220 24.45 13.22 2.02
CA PHE A 220 23.28 13.33 2.90
C PHE A 220 22.07 12.61 2.31
N ILE A 221 21.23 12.10 3.19
CA ILE A 221 19.96 11.45 2.88
C ILE A 221 18.81 12.37 3.33
N THR A 222 17.60 12.03 2.88
CA THR A 222 16.35 12.66 3.31
C THR A 222 16.18 12.66 4.83
N PRO A 223 15.67 13.74 5.44
CA PRO A 223 15.45 13.83 6.89
C PRO A 223 14.45 12.82 7.47
N GLU A 224 13.63 12.19 6.63
CA GLU A 224 12.67 11.14 7.04
C GLU A 224 13.30 9.74 7.20
N SER A 225 14.60 9.59 6.92
CA SER A 225 15.34 8.34 7.08
C SER A 225 15.87 8.16 8.51
N HIS A 226 16.55 7.05 8.80
CA HIS A 226 17.27 6.80 10.05
C HIS A 226 18.71 6.29 9.80
N VAL A 227 19.55 6.21 10.84
CA VAL A 227 20.92 5.63 10.76
C VAL A 227 20.95 4.32 9.96
N PHE A 228 19.99 3.42 10.18
CA PHE A 228 19.94 2.14 9.50
C PHE A 228 19.81 2.27 7.96
N ASP A 229 19.03 3.25 7.49
CA ASP A 229 18.92 3.53 6.05
C ASP A 229 20.23 4.07 5.50
N ALA A 230 20.95 4.89 6.30
CA ALA A 230 22.25 5.42 5.94
C ALA A 230 23.33 4.34 5.84
N GLU A 231 23.37 3.42 6.80
CA GLU A 231 24.26 2.25 6.77
C GLU A 231 23.98 1.38 5.53
N ALA A 232 22.71 1.09 5.25
CA ALA A 232 22.32 0.30 4.09
C ALA A 232 22.67 0.98 2.75
N ILE A 233 22.46 2.30 2.64
CA ILE A 233 22.82 3.07 1.45
C ILE A 233 24.34 3.18 1.31
N GLY A 234 25.07 3.37 2.41
CA GLY A 234 26.54 3.37 2.43
C GLY A 234 27.10 2.05 1.92
N ALA A 235 26.60 0.92 2.44
CA ALA A 235 26.94 -0.43 1.97
C ALA A 235 26.64 -0.60 0.47
N LEU A 236 25.47 -0.17 0.00
CA LEU A 236 25.08 -0.26 -1.41
C LEU A 236 25.95 0.60 -2.33
N LYS A 237 26.38 1.79 -1.87
CA LYS A 237 27.17 2.73 -2.67
C LYS A 237 28.66 2.39 -2.71
N GLY A 238 29.15 1.68 -1.70
CA GLY A 238 30.53 1.20 -1.65
C GLY A 238 30.77 -0.08 -2.46
N LEU A 239 29.73 -0.91 -2.69
CA LEU A 239 29.76 -2.12 -3.53
C LEU A 239 29.72 -1.80 -5.02
#